data_AF-U5DDP0-F1
#
_entry.id   AF-U5DDP0-F1
#
_cell.length_a   1.000
_cell.length_b   1.000
_cell.length_c   1.000
_cell.angle_alpha   90.00
_cell.angle_beta   90.00
_cell.angle_gamma   90.00
#
_symmetry.space_group_name_H-M   'P 1'
#
loop_
_entity.id
_entity.type
_entity.pdbx_description
1 polymer ?
#
loop_
_entity_poly.entity_id
_entity_poly.type
_entity_poly.pdbx_seq_one_letter_code
_entity_poly.pdbx_strand_id
1 'polypeptide(L)'
;MSYQEVKKIYLHWSATSYNWSKPGSYHTVVLGDGTIKRLTAYDQYLSKHTLSRNSNAVGICIACMGGKIWVDYPPTPIQIENMCKEVANLASQLGWSQDDITIKKVMTHAEAAALRDFRKSDAEKASGVSLKTALHRGLPHENYGPMRWHDGWPGGTALRWDLWQLQESDIGGTGGATLRDMVKSYMAGGRFSRSTRISVDDLRACPLHINGRKSLEAYIFTDDSCYAKLADLAKAYKIEIEWNKTNRYVNLVKSNIREPKFSTDSLLLKGYPIVDIFINRSPHSSQPFMQGIIVNNSTWVKVDEFANELSIIIDVAGDFSSVRLGNLTAADGGSLSGTNVSTMIWVKQKTSLRAQPLSERKVVAKGLQKQMATIVPGKYIIRDYQEEGDYFWVKWCDPRILERDGDYIHSDRAEIVVGSGRESSVVKSLAPALS
;
A
#
# COMPACT_ATOMS: atom_id res chain seq x y z
N MET A 1 -15.45 18.52 -13.96
CA MET A 1 -16.50 17.80 -13.21
C MET A 1 -16.30 18.13 -11.74
N SER A 2 -17.38 18.45 -11.02
CA SER A 2 -17.31 18.66 -9.57
C SER A 2 -17.03 17.35 -8.86
N TYR A 3 -16.23 17.40 -7.80
CA TYR A 3 -16.03 16.28 -6.87
C TYR A 3 -17.38 15.77 -6.34
N GLN A 4 -17.52 14.46 -6.15
CA GLN A 4 -18.73 13.88 -5.56
C GLN A 4 -18.68 13.97 -4.03
N GLU A 5 -19.84 14.21 -3.41
CA GLU A 5 -19.97 14.09 -1.97
C GLU A 5 -20.31 12.64 -1.63
N VAL A 6 -19.42 11.92 -0.96
CA VAL A 6 -19.63 10.48 -0.68
C VAL A 6 -20.75 10.30 0.35
N LYS A 7 -21.82 9.61 -0.06
CA LYS A 7 -22.98 9.28 0.78
C LYS A 7 -23.11 7.78 1.04
N LYS A 8 -22.51 6.94 0.20
CA LYS A 8 -22.64 5.47 0.26
C LYS A 8 -21.32 4.77 -0.08
N ILE A 9 -21.12 3.58 0.49
CA ILE A 9 -20.01 2.69 0.21
C ILE A 9 -20.60 1.33 -0.19
N TYR A 10 -20.18 0.82 -1.36
CA TYR A 10 -20.56 -0.49 -1.86
C TYR A 10 -19.37 -1.44 -1.83
N LEU A 11 -19.58 -2.62 -1.28
CA LEU A 11 -18.57 -3.65 -1.07
C LEU A 11 -18.70 -4.73 -2.15
N HIS A 12 -17.57 -5.08 -2.76
CA HIS A 12 -17.50 -5.98 -3.91
C HIS A 12 -16.44 -7.06 -3.72
N TRP A 13 -16.54 -8.11 -4.53
CA TRP A 13 -15.37 -8.86 -4.96
C TRP A 13 -15.15 -8.67 -6.46
N SER A 14 -14.00 -9.08 -6.96
CA SER A 14 -13.65 -8.90 -8.37
C SER A 14 -14.06 -10.06 -9.29
N ALA A 15 -14.32 -11.26 -8.74
CA ALA A 15 -14.41 -12.51 -9.49
C ALA A 15 -13.12 -12.82 -10.29
N THR A 16 -11.95 -12.59 -9.67
CA THR A 16 -10.63 -12.79 -10.29
C THR A 16 -9.65 -13.48 -9.33
N SER A 17 -8.39 -13.63 -9.74
CA SER A 17 -7.31 -14.03 -8.84
C SER A 17 -6.98 -12.93 -7.81
N TYR A 18 -6.19 -13.31 -6.80
CA TYR A 18 -5.75 -12.47 -5.69
C TYR A 18 -4.92 -11.23 -6.05
N ASN A 19 -4.38 -11.17 -7.27
CA ASN A 19 -3.44 -10.12 -7.69
C ASN A 19 -4.07 -9.07 -8.61
N TRP A 20 -5.39 -9.14 -8.83
CA TRP A 20 -6.06 -8.20 -9.72
C TRP A 20 -6.22 -6.82 -9.06
N SER A 21 -5.78 -5.77 -9.74
CA SER A 21 -5.97 -4.37 -9.29
C SER A 21 -5.95 -3.41 -10.49
N LYS A 22 -6.98 -3.48 -11.34
CA LYS A 22 -7.08 -2.58 -12.51
C LYS A 22 -7.96 -1.36 -12.21
N PRO A 23 -7.51 -0.14 -12.58
CA PRO A 23 -8.27 1.08 -12.33
C PRO A 23 -9.58 1.13 -13.15
N GLY A 24 -10.47 2.05 -12.75
CA GLY A 24 -11.67 2.42 -13.52
C GLY A 24 -12.96 1.67 -13.17
N SER A 25 -12.89 0.63 -12.32
CA SER A 25 -14.10 -0.07 -11.84
C SER A 25 -14.37 0.19 -10.36
N TYR A 26 -13.34 0.15 -9.52
CA TYR A 26 -13.45 0.37 -8.08
C TYR A 26 -12.47 1.46 -7.64
N HIS A 27 -12.80 2.12 -6.54
CA HIS A 27 -11.93 3.12 -5.93
C HIS A 27 -10.77 2.43 -5.22
N THR A 28 -11.09 1.33 -4.53
CA THR A 28 -10.13 0.53 -3.78
C THR A 28 -10.27 -0.93 -4.11
N VAL A 29 -9.13 -1.62 -4.22
CA VAL A 29 -9.04 -3.08 -4.35
C VAL A 29 -8.09 -3.64 -3.30
N VAL A 30 -8.53 -4.62 -2.52
CA VAL A 30 -7.71 -5.32 -1.52
C VAL A 30 -7.26 -6.67 -2.08
N LEU A 31 -5.96 -6.85 -2.22
CA LEU A 31 -5.33 -8.06 -2.77
C LEU A 31 -5.36 -9.23 -1.77
N GLY A 32 -5.06 -10.45 -2.24
CA GLY A 32 -5.17 -11.67 -1.42
C GLY A 32 -4.29 -11.69 -0.17
N ASP A 33 -3.14 -11.00 -0.22
CA ASP A 33 -2.22 -10.80 0.92
C ASP A 33 -2.68 -9.69 1.88
N GLY A 34 -3.78 -9.00 1.57
CA GLY A 34 -4.31 -7.87 2.33
C GLY A 34 -3.85 -6.50 1.84
N THR A 35 -2.96 -6.41 0.84
CA THR A 35 -2.49 -5.13 0.31
C THR A 35 -3.65 -4.32 -0.25
N ILE A 36 -3.77 -3.04 0.15
CA ILE A 36 -4.83 -2.15 -0.32
C ILE A 36 -4.30 -1.31 -1.49
N LYS A 37 -4.97 -1.36 -2.64
CA LYS A 37 -4.70 -0.55 -3.83
C LYS A 37 -5.81 0.48 -4.02
N ARG A 38 -5.52 1.76 -3.78
CA ARG A 38 -6.43 2.87 -4.09
C ARG A 38 -6.20 3.35 -5.51
N LEU A 39 -7.05 2.86 -6.40
CA LEU A 39 -6.92 3.05 -7.84
C LEU A 39 -7.63 4.33 -8.31
N THR A 40 -8.53 4.88 -7.50
CA THR A 40 -9.26 6.12 -7.79
C THR A 40 -9.69 6.80 -6.49
N ALA A 41 -9.55 8.12 -6.43
CA ALA A 41 -9.91 8.96 -5.29
C ALA A 41 -11.41 8.86 -4.97
N TYR A 42 -11.78 8.82 -3.68
CA TYR A 42 -13.15 8.58 -3.22
C TYR A 42 -14.19 9.64 -3.64
N ASP A 43 -13.74 10.87 -3.84
CA ASP A 43 -14.53 11.99 -4.34
C ASP A 43 -14.53 12.09 -5.88
N GLN A 44 -14.02 11.07 -6.58
CA GLN A 44 -14.14 10.95 -8.03
C GLN A 44 -15.19 9.91 -8.41
N TYR A 45 -16.09 10.28 -9.33
CA TYR A 45 -17.13 9.39 -9.82
C TYR A 45 -16.57 8.22 -10.66
N LEU A 46 -17.07 7.00 -10.40
CA LEU A 46 -16.86 5.80 -11.22
C LEU A 46 -18.19 5.23 -11.70
N SER A 47 -18.35 5.02 -13.00
CA SER A 47 -19.66 4.66 -13.59
C SER A 47 -20.00 3.16 -13.62
N LYS A 48 -19.16 2.28 -13.05
CA LYS A 48 -19.19 0.85 -13.39
C LYS A 48 -19.26 -0.13 -12.21
N HIS A 49 -19.31 0.31 -10.95
CA HIS A 49 -19.29 -0.65 -9.83
C HIS A 49 -20.67 -1.15 -9.43
N THR A 50 -21.70 -0.30 -9.38
CA THR A 50 -23.01 -0.69 -8.82
C THR A 50 -24.15 -0.04 -9.61
N LEU A 51 -24.93 -0.87 -10.30
CA LEU A 51 -26.01 -0.41 -11.17
C LEU A 51 -26.96 0.55 -10.44
N SER A 52 -27.22 1.70 -11.07
CA SER A 52 -28.10 2.77 -10.57
C SER A 52 -27.67 3.36 -9.21
N ARG A 53 -26.43 3.13 -8.78
CA ARG A 53 -25.91 3.47 -7.43
C ARG A 53 -24.50 4.06 -7.43
N ASN A 54 -23.94 4.37 -8.60
CA ASN A 54 -22.58 4.86 -8.76
C ASN A 54 -22.35 6.30 -8.30
N SER A 55 -23.38 7.15 -8.34
CA SER A 55 -23.25 8.57 -7.97
C SER A 55 -23.18 8.74 -6.46
N ASN A 56 -22.34 9.67 -5.99
CA ASN A 56 -22.13 9.97 -4.58
C ASN A 56 -21.76 8.72 -3.78
N ALA A 57 -21.00 7.82 -4.40
CA ALA A 57 -20.72 6.50 -3.87
C ALA A 57 -19.29 6.05 -4.14
N VAL A 58 -18.79 5.25 -3.21
CA VAL A 58 -17.48 4.61 -3.29
C VAL A 58 -17.66 3.11 -3.46
N GLY A 59 -16.86 2.52 -4.34
CA GLY A 59 -16.76 1.07 -4.53
C GLY A 59 -15.45 0.56 -3.93
N ILE A 60 -15.53 -0.30 -2.92
CA ILE A 60 -14.38 -0.98 -2.30
C ILE A 60 -14.50 -2.47 -2.62
N CYS A 61 -13.45 -3.06 -3.17
CA CYS A 61 -13.44 -4.41 -3.70
C CYS A 61 -12.34 -5.27 -3.04
N ILE A 62 -12.56 -6.58 -2.91
CA ILE A 62 -11.48 -7.56 -2.69
C ILE A 62 -11.21 -8.35 -3.98
N ALA A 63 -9.93 -8.56 -4.28
CA ALA A 63 -9.50 -9.35 -5.43
C ALA A 63 -9.64 -10.85 -5.12
N CYS A 64 -10.77 -11.49 -5.44
CA CYS A 64 -11.01 -12.90 -5.13
C CYS A 64 -12.14 -13.48 -5.99
N MET A 65 -12.49 -14.74 -5.72
CA MET A 65 -13.59 -15.51 -6.31
C MET A 65 -13.51 -15.72 -7.83
N GLY A 66 -12.29 -15.70 -8.38
CA GLY A 66 -12.03 -16.22 -9.71
C GLY A 66 -12.08 -17.76 -9.75
N GLY A 67 -12.22 -18.32 -10.94
CA GLY A 67 -12.15 -19.77 -11.15
C GLY A 67 -13.30 -20.54 -10.49
N LYS A 68 -12.99 -21.70 -9.91
CA LYS A 68 -13.94 -22.55 -9.20
C LYS A 68 -14.33 -21.92 -7.86
N ILE A 69 -15.63 -21.70 -7.71
CA ILE A 69 -16.27 -21.09 -6.54
C ILE A 69 -15.80 -21.79 -5.26
N TRP A 70 -15.38 -21.00 -4.26
CA TRP A 70 -14.85 -21.43 -2.95
C TRP A 70 -13.57 -22.28 -2.96
N VAL A 71 -13.02 -22.60 -4.13
CA VAL A 71 -11.84 -23.47 -4.25
C VAL A 71 -10.59 -22.67 -4.65
N ASP A 72 -10.65 -21.94 -5.76
CA ASP A 72 -9.42 -21.41 -6.37
C ASP A 72 -8.95 -20.12 -5.69
N TYR A 73 -9.88 -19.20 -5.43
CA TYR A 73 -9.58 -17.90 -4.83
C TYR A 73 -10.66 -17.47 -3.81
N PRO A 74 -11.02 -18.26 -2.78
CA PRO A 74 -11.97 -17.81 -1.75
C PRO A 74 -11.49 -16.51 -1.07
N PRO A 75 -12.38 -15.65 -0.54
CA PRO A 75 -11.97 -14.48 0.22
C PRO A 75 -11.04 -14.85 1.37
N THR A 76 -9.89 -14.19 1.50
CA THR A 76 -8.99 -14.45 2.63
C THR A 76 -9.44 -13.65 3.86
N PRO A 77 -9.16 -14.12 5.10
CA PRO A 77 -9.48 -13.36 6.30
C PRO A 77 -8.87 -11.94 6.30
N ILE A 78 -7.62 -11.81 5.83
CA ILE A 78 -6.93 -10.51 5.79
C ILE A 78 -7.56 -9.55 4.76
N GLN A 79 -8.10 -10.06 3.66
CA GLN A 79 -8.87 -9.27 2.69
C GLN A 79 -10.11 -8.65 3.32
N ILE A 80 -10.89 -9.46 4.04
CA ILE A 80 -12.10 -9.03 4.73
C ILE A 80 -11.78 -8.01 5.82
N GLU A 81 -10.76 -8.30 6.64
CA GLU A 81 -10.28 -7.40 7.69
C GLU A 81 -9.87 -6.04 7.13
N ASN A 82 -9.04 -6.01 6.09
CA ASN A 82 -8.53 -4.76 5.53
C ASN A 82 -9.58 -4.00 4.73
N MET A 83 -10.53 -4.69 4.08
CA MET A 83 -11.72 -4.03 3.52
C MET A 83 -12.51 -3.31 4.63
N CYS A 84 -12.80 -3.98 5.73
CA CYS A 84 -13.59 -3.39 6.83
C CYS A 84 -12.86 -2.22 7.48
N LYS A 85 -11.54 -2.30 7.67
CA LYS A 85 -10.72 -1.18 8.15
C LYS A 85 -10.77 0.01 7.20
N GLU A 86 -10.73 -0.24 5.89
CA GLU A 86 -10.82 0.82 4.91
C GLU A 86 -12.17 1.53 4.94
N VAL A 87 -13.26 0.76 5.04
CA VAL A 87 -14.61 1.31 5.21
C VAL A 87 -14.70 2.12 6.51
N ALA A 88 -14.17 1.62 7.63
CA ALA A 88 -14.18 2.32 8.91
C ALA A 88 -13.37 3.63 8.88
N ASN A 89 -12.21 3.61 8.22
CA ASN A 89 -11.38 4.80 7.99
C ASN A 89 -12.14 5.83 7.15
N LEU A 90 -12.70 5.42 6.01
CA LEU A 90 -13.47 6.31 5.13
C LEU A 90 -14.71 6.86 5.85
N ALA A 91 -15.47 6.03 6.57
CA ALA A 91 -16.62 6.48 7.35
C ALA A 91 -16.22 7.55 8.38
N SER A 92 -15.14 7.33 9.12
CA SER A 92 -14.59 8.30 10.07
C SER A 92 -14.13 9.60 9.38
N GLN A 93 -13.57 9.46 8.16
CA GLN A 93 -13.22 10.60 7.31
C GLN A 93 -14.44 11.40 6.82
N LEU A 94 -15.56 10.74 6.61
CA LEU A 94 -16.83 11.40 6.25
C LEU A 94 -17.59 11.94 7.47
N GLY A 95 -17.04 11.80 8.67
CA GLY A 95 -17.69 12.21 9.92
C GLY A 95 -18.86 11.32 10.32
N TRP A 96 -18.93 10.10 9.80
CA TRP A 96 -19.94 9.12 10.17
C TRP A 96 -19.62 8.49 11.52
N SER A 97 -20.66 8.25 12.30
CA SER A 97 -20.64 7.48 13.55
C SER A 97 -20.89 5.99 13.30
N GLN A 98 -20.83 5.16 14.33
CA GLN A 98 -21.22 3.75 14.23
C GLN A 98 -22.70 3.57 13.84
N ASP A 99 -23.56 4.48 14.29
CA ASP A 99 -24.99 4.46 13.98
C ASP A 99 -25.28 4.75 12.51
N ASP A 100 -24.33 5.39 11.82
CA ASP A 100 -24.40 5.61 10.38
C ASP A 100 -24.06 4.34 9.57
N ILE A 101 -23.39 3.34 10.16
CA ILE A 101 -23.01 2.09 9.48
C ILE A 101 -24.22 1.16 9.39
N THR A 102 -25.12 1.53 8.48
CA THR A 102 -26.37 0.82 8.20
C THR A 102 -26.40 0.39 6.75
N ILE A 103 -27.37 -0.47 6.40
CA ILE A 103 -27.60 -0.91 5.03
C ILE A 103 -27.83 0.25 4.04
N LYS A 104 -28.25 1.44 4.52
CA LYS A 104 -28.46 2.61 3.67
C LYS A 104 -27.16 3.31 3.24
N LYS A 105 -26.07 3.12 3.99
CA LYS A 105 -24.78 3.77 3.77
C LYS A 105 -23.65 2.79 3.42
N VAL A 106 -23.67 1.56 3.97
CA VAL A 106 -22.66 0.53 3.70
C VAL A 106 -23.37 -0.76 3.31
N MET A 107 -23.17 -1.20 2.07
CA MET A 107 -23.94 -2.29 1.48
C MET A 107 -23.04 -3.17 0.61
N THR A 108 -23.25 -4.48 0.61
CA THR A 108 -22.58 -5.35 -0.37
C THR A 108 -23.25 -5.26 -1.73
N HIS A 109 -22.56 -5.65 -2.79
CA HIS A 109 -23.19 -5.71 -4.11
C HIS A 109 -24.37 -6.70 -4.12
N ALA A 110 -24.29 -7.81 -3.39
CA ALA A 110 -25.42 -8.75 -3.24
C ALA A 110 -26.66 -8.07 -2.64
N GLU A 111 -26.48 -7.25 -1.61
CA GLU A 111 -27.58 -6.51 -0.98
C GLU A 111 -28.14 -5.41 -1.92
N ALA A 112 -27.26 -4.72 -2.66
CA ALA A 112 -27.67 -3.69 -3.63
C ALA A 112 -28.46 -4.28 -4.80
N ALA A 113 -27.97 -5.40 -5.33
CA ALA A 113 -28.59 -6.19 -6.38
C ALA A 113 -29.97 -6.71 -5.97
N ALA A 114 -30.16 -6.98 -4.68
CA ALA A 114 -31.43 -7.42 -4.09
C ALA A 114 -32.32 -6.29 -3.57
N LEU A 115 -32.00 -5.02 -3.85
CA LEU A 115 -32.77 -3.85 -3.45
C LEU A 115 -33.01 -3.76 -1.94
N ARG A 116 -32.03 -4.17 -1.11
CA ARG A 116 -32.21 -4.19 0.35
C ARG A 116 -32.32 -2.81 1.01
N ASP A 117 -32.08 -1.74 0.27
CA ASP A 117 -32.40 -0.36 0.69
C ASP A 117 -33.87 0.04 0.44
N PHE A 118 -34.70 -0.83 -0.14
CA PHE A 118 -36.13 -0.63 -0.37
C PHE A 118 -36.99 -1.40 0.62
N ARG A 119 -38.31 -1.19 0.57
CA ARG A 119 -39.25 -2.05 1.32
C ARG A 119 -39.25 -3.44 0.71
N LYS A 120 -39.42 -4.46 1.56
CA LYS A 120 -39.52 -5.87 1.12
C LYS A 120 -40.57 -6.06 0.02
N SER A 121 -41.74 -5.46 0.17
CA SER A 121 -42.83 -5.50 -0.82
C SER A 121 -42.47 -4.92 -2.17
N ASP A 122 -41.51 -3.99 -2.22
CA ASP A 122 -41.05 -3.39 -3.46
C ASP A 122 -39.96 -4.25 -4.11
N ALA A 123 -39.06 -4.83 -3.31
CA ALA A 123 -38.11 -5.84 -3.78
C ALA A 123 -38.83 -7.08 -4.36
N GLU A 124 -39.95 -7.51 -3.77
CA GLU A 124 -40.81 -8.60 -4.29
C GLU A 124 -41.31 -8.30 -5.70
N LYS A 125 -41.72 -7.05 -5.96
CA LYS A 125 -42.15 -6.60 -7.28
C LYS A 125 -41.01 -6.50 -8.28
N ALA A 126 -39.75 -6.50 -7.85
CA ALA A 126 -38.59 -6.51 -8.74
C ALA A 126 -38.08 -7.91 -9.06
N SER A 127 -38.50 -8.94 -8.32
CA SER A 127 -38.09 -10.32 -8.56
C SER A 127 -38.76 -10.91 -9.80
N GLY A 128 -37.97 -11.57 -10.65
CA GLY A 128 -38.47 -12.28 -11.84
C GLY A 128 -39.01 -11.38 -12.95
N VAL A 129 -38.69 -10.08 -12.95
CA VAL A 129 -39.12 -9.14 -13.99
C VAL A 129 -37.94 -8.51 -14.74
N SER A 130 -38.22 -7.93 -15.91
CA SER A 130 -37.20 -7.21 -16.69
C SER A 130 -36.83 -5.86 -16.04
N LEU A 131 -35.64 -5.33 -16.36
CA LEU A 131 -35.23 -3.97 -16.03
C LEU A 131 -36.30 -2.93 -16.41
N LYS A 132 -36.86 -3.05 -17.62
CA LYS A 132 -37.92 -2.15 -18.10
C LYS A 132 -39.15 -2.18 -17.19
N THR A 133 -39.54 -3.37 -16.73
CA THR A 133 -40.68 -3.54 -15.81
C THR A 133 -40.37 -2.97 -14.43
N ALA A 134 -39.17 -3.18 -13.90
CA ALA A 134 -38.77 -2.64 -12.60
C ALA A 134 -38.73 -1.10 -12.62
N LEU A 135 -38.15 -0.51 -13.68
CA LEU A 135 -38.14 0.95 -13.88
C LEU A 135 -39.56 1.52 -13.98
N HIS A 136 -40.46 0.86 -14.70
CA HIS A 136 -41.88 1.27 -14.78
C HIS A 136 -42.58 1.23 -13.40
N ARG A 137 -42.12 0.37 -12.49
CA ARG A 137 -42.60 0.26 -11.11
C ARG A 137 -41.91 1.24 -10.14
N GLY A 138 -41.07 2.14 -10.64
CA GLY A 138 -40.34 3.12 -9.84
C GLY A 138 -39.12 2.58 -9.11
N LEU A 139 -38.62 1.39 -9.50
CA LEU A 139 -37.45 0.76 -8.89
C LEU A 139 -36.21 0.99 -9.75
N PRO A 140 -35.02 1.09 -9.14
CA PRO A 140 -33.81 1.47 -9.87
C PRO A 140 -33.31 0.37 -10.83
N HIS A 141 -33.73 -0.87 -10.60
CA HIS A 141 -33.48 -2.05 -11.43
C HIS A 141 -34.30 -3.25 -10.91
N GLU A 142 -34.31 -4.35 -11.65
CA GLU A 142 -34.84 -5.67 -11.26
C GLU A 142 -34.00 -6.32 -10.15
N ASN A 143 -34.55 -7.30 -9.44
CA ASN A 143 -33.77 -8.04 -8.44
C ASN A 143 -32.83 -9.03 -9.13
N TYR A 144 -31.57 -8.60 -9.30
CA TYR A 144 -30.49 -9.41 -9.89
C TYR A 144 -29.55 -10.01 -8.82
N GLY A 145 -29.95 -9.91 -7.55
CA GLY A 145 -29.22 -10.42 -6.41
C GLY A 145 -29.33 -11.94 -6.24
N PRO A 146 -28.81 -12.49 -5.12
CA PRO A 146 -28.84 -13.92 -4.79
C PRO A 146 -30.24 -14.55 -4.91
N MET A 147 -30.30 -15.82 -5.33
CA MET A 147 -31.56 -16.57 -5.52
C MET A 147 -32.35 -16.77 -4.22
N ARG A 148 -31.71 -16.72 -3.06
CA ARG A 148 -32.34 -16.96 -1.75
C ARG A 148 -31.65 -16.12 -0.69
N TRP A 149 -32.35 -15.89 0.42
CA TRP A 149 -31.85 -15.22 1.60
C TRP A 149 -32.38 -15.92 2.86
N HIS A 150 -31.55 -16.05 3.89
CA HIS A 150 -31.92 -16.75 5.13
C HIS A 150 -33.09 -16.12 5.89
N ASP A 151 -33.30 -14.81 5.73
CA ASP A 151 -34.33 -14.02 6.43
C ASP A 151 -35.64 -13.89 5.65
N GLY A 152 -35.80 -14.68 4.58
CA GLY A 152 -36.99 -14.65 3.73
C GLY A 152 -37.10 -13.41 2.85
N TRP A 153 -36.00 -12.67 2.62
CA TRP A 153 -35.96 -11.64 1.59
C TRP A 153 -36.12 -12.23 0.18
N PRO A 154 -36.77 -11.53 -0.77
CA PRO A 154 -37.00 -12.04 -2.12
C PRO A 154 -35.72 -12.39 -2.87
N GLY A 155 -35.72 -13.56 -3.50
CA GLY A 155 -34.65 -14.02 -4.38
C GLY A 155 -34.62 -13.28 -5.72
N GLY A 156 -33.42 -13.14 -6.28
CA GLY A 156 -33.17 -12.61 -7.61
C GLY A 156 -32.63 -13.65 -8.60
N THR A 157 -32.01 -13.18 -9.68
CA THR A 157 -31.43 -14.02 -10.75
C THR A 157 -30.02 -14.54 -10.47
N ALA A 158 -29.44 -14.21 -9.31
CA ALA A 158 -28.06 -14.52 -8.90
C ALA A 158 -26.96 -14.01 -9.84
N LEU A 159 -27.23 -12.96 -10.63
CA LEU A 159 -26.21 -12.32 -11.46
C LEU A 159 -25.14 -11.61 -10.61
N ARG A 160 -25.49 -11.12 -9.42
CA ARG A 160 -24.54 -10.59 -8.44
C ARG A 160 -24.84 -11.15 -7.06
N TRP A 161 -23.83 -11.74 -6.46
CA TRP A 161 -23.91 -12.36 -5.13
C TRP A 161 -22.68 -12.03 -4.29
N ASP A 162 -21.98 -10.97 -4.67
CA ASP A 162 -20.73 -10.54 -4.07
C ASP A 162 -20.93 -10.26 -2.58
N LEU A 163 -20.16 -10.97 -1.76
CA LEU A 163 -20.20 -10.87 -0.30
C LEU A 163 -21.61 -11.15 0.28
N TRP A 164 -22.42 -11.95 -0.42
CA TRP A 164 -23.66 -12.51 0.14
C TRP A 164 -23.36 -13.36 1.38
N GLN A 165 -22.22 -14.05 1.36
CA GLN A 165 -21.59 -14.74 2.47
C GLN A 165 -20.07 -14.61 2.32
N LEU A 166 -19.31 -14.76 3.41
CA LEU A 166 -17.86 -14.47 3.39
C LEU A 166 -17.03 -15.76 3.27
N GLN A 167 -17.57 -16.88 3.72
CA GLN A 167 -17.00 -18.22 3.63
C GLN A 167 -18.03 -19.21 3.06
N GLU A 168 -17.58 -20.38 2.60
CA GLU A 168 -18.47 -21.41 2.06
C GLU A 168 -19.49 -21.90 3.10
N SER A 169 -19.05 -22.05 4.35
CA SER A 169 -19.88 -22.54 5.47
C SER A 169 -20.80 -21.50 6.09
N ASP A 170 -20.70 -20.24 5.68
CA ASP A 170 -21.53 -19.16 6.23
C ASP A 170 -23.00 -19.32 5.79
N ILE A 171 -23.91 -18.88 6.64
CA ILE A 171 -25.32 -18.80 6.29
C ILE A 171 -25.50 -17.73 5.21
N GLY A 172 -26.03 -18.14 4.07
CA GLY A 172 -26.31 -17.27 2.93
C GLY A 172 -27.10 -16.01 3.28
N GLY A 173 -26.55 -14.85 2.98
CA GLY A 173 -27.17 -13.54 3.20
C GLY A 173 -26.74 -12.82 4.46
N THR A 174 -25.83 -13.40 5.25
CA THR A 174 -25.29 -12.77 6.46
C THR A 174 -24.11 -11.84 6.18
N GLY A 175 -23.44 -11.97 5.02
CA GLY A 175 -22.15 -11.31 4.75
C GLY A 175 -22.18 -9.78 4.95
N GLY A 176 -23.21 -9.10 4.46
CA GLY A 176 -23.33 -7.65 4.65
C GLY A 176 -23.53 -7.21 6.10
N ALA A 177 -24.29 -7.97 6.90
CA ALA A 177 -24.44 -7.69 8.33
C ALA A 177 -23.12 -7.90 9.07
N THR A 178 -22.46 -9.03 8.83
CA THR A 178 -21.14 -9.35 9.38
C THR A 178 -20.12 -8.26 9.08
N LEU A 179 -20.02 -7.82 7.82
CA LEU A 179 -19.10 -6.75 7.42
C LEU A 179 -19.41 -5.43 8.12
N ARG A 180 -20.68 -5.03 8.22
CA ARG A 180 -21.07 -3.81 8.95
C ARG A 180 -20.71 -3.88 10.43
N ASP A 181 -20.89 -5.03 11.07
CA ASP A 181 -20.53 -5.22 12.48
C ASP A 181 -19.01 -5.20 12.69
N MET A 182 -18.23 -5.76 11.77
CA MET A 182 -16.78 -5.61 11.75
C MET A 182 -16.36 -4.14 11.60
N VAL A 183 -16.97 -3.41 10.66
CA VAL A 183 -16.72 -1.96 10.46
C VAL A 183 -17.03 -1.18 11.73
N LYS A 184 -18.20 -1.40 12.35
CA LYS A 184 -18.55 -0.77 13.63
C LYS A 184 -17.55 -1.12 14.72
N SER A 185 -17.09 -2.36 14.79
CA SER A 185 -16.07 -2.80 15.74
C SER A 185 -14.74 -2.05 15.54
N TYR A 186 -14.30 -1.85 14.29
CA TYR A 186 -13.13 -1.03 13.99
C TYR A 186 -13.34 0.45 14.31
N MET A 187 -14.57 0.96 14.19
CA MET A 187 -14.92 2.31 14.63
C MET A 187 -15.07 2.43 16.16
N ALA A 188 -15.42 1.35 16.87
CA ALA A 188 -15.61 1.31 18.32
C ALA A 188 -14.28 1.10 19.07
N GLY A 189 -13.51 0.11 18.64
CA GLY A 189 -12.08 0.01 18.94
C GLY A 189 -11.30 1.22 18.38
N GLY A 190 -11.96 1.95 17.48
CA GLY A 190 -11.69 3.29 16.99
C GLY A 190 -12.31 4.41 17.83
N ARG A 191 -12.38 4.28 19.16
CA ARG A 191 -11.57 5.28 19.87
C ARG A 191 -10.18 5.10 19.25
N PHE A 192 -9.83 5.93 18.26
CA PHE A 192 -8.44 6.37 18.18
C PHE A 192 -8.12 6.68 19.60
N SER A 193 -7.40 5.78 20.26
CA SER A 193 -7.32 5.89 21.68
C SER A 193 -6.72 7.25 21.88
N ARG A 194 -7.48 8.13 22.52
CA ARG A 194 -6.96 9.42 22.94
C ARG A 194 -5.72 9.21 23.82
N SER A 195 -5.44 7.96 24.21
CA SER A 195 -4.19 7.49 24.78
C SER A 195 -4.00 5.96 24.61
N THR A 196 -3.53 5.52 23.46
CA THR A 196 -2.27 4.75 23.43
C THR A 196 -1.45 5.52 22.43
N ARG A 197 -1.05 6.71 22.88
CA ARG A 197 0.11 7.38 22.33
C ARG A 197 1.16 6.28 22.32
N ILE A 198 1.53 5.76 21.16
CA ILE A 198 2.97 5.63 20.96
C ILE A 198 3.41 7.07 21.13
N SER A 199 3.98 7.40 22.30
CA SER A 199 4.59 8.70 22.40
C SER A 199 5.66 8.71 21.33
N VAL A 200 5.75 9.79 20.57
CA VAL A 200 6.88 9.95 19.65
C VAL A 200 8.20 9.79 20.44
N ASP A 201 8.15 10.09 21.74
CA ASP A 201 9.22 9.86 22.73
C ASP A 201 9.58 8.38 22.95
N ASP A 202 8.67 7.43 22.70
CA ASP A 202 8.90 5.99 22.84
C ASP A 202 9.48 5.37 21.56
N LEU A 203 9.52 6.14 20.46
CA LEU A 203 10.04 5.69 19.19
C LEU A 203 11.52 6.00 19.07
N ARG A 204 12.25 5.09 18.40
CA ARG A 204 13.66 5.29 18.15
C ARG A 204 13.82 6.42 17.13
N ALA A 205 14.33 7.56 17.60
CA ALA A 205 14.66 8.68 16.73
C ALA A 205 15.65 8.23 15.64
N CYS A 206 15.35 8.64 14.41
CA CYS A 206 16.16 8.44 13.22
C CYS A 206 16.50 9.81 12.65
N PRO A 207 17.70 10.35 12.92
CA PRO A 207 18.16 11.59 12.32
C PRO A 207 18.02 11.57 10.79
N LEU A 208 17.28 12.53 10.25
CA LEU A 208 17.11 12.70 8.81
C LEU A 208 17.96 13.86 8.30
N HIS A 209 18.87 13.54 7.41
CA HIS A 209 19.76 14.49 6.76
C HIS A 209 19.24 14.75 5.36
N ILE A 210 18.91 16.00 5.04
CA ILE A 210 18.41 16.37 3.71
C ILE A 210 19.42 17.32 3.09
N ASN A 211 19.89 16.99 1.88
CA ASN A 211 20.85 17.80 1.12
C ASN A 211 22.10 18.18 1.94
N GLY A 212 22.63 17.22 2.70
CA GLY A 212 23.85 17.39 3.51
C GLY A 212 23.67 18.24 4.78
N ARG A 213 22.45 18.69 5.13
CA ARG A 213 22.17 19.43 6.36
C ARG A 213 21.40 18.55 7.35
N LYS A 214 21.82 18.53 8.62
CA LYS A 214 21.06 17.90 9.72
C LYS A 214 19.78 18.72 9.88
N SER A 215 18.62 18.15 9.57
CA SER A 215 17.45 18.99 9.30
C SER A 215 16.18 18.57 10.03
N LEU A 216 15.88 17.27 10.20
CA LEU A 216 14.57 16.83 10.68
C LEU A 216 14.67 15.57 11.55
N GLU A 217 13.72 15.36 12.46
CA GLU A 217 13.54 14.10 13.19
C GLU A 217 12.56 13.20 12.44
N ALA A 218 13.03 12.03 12.03
CA ALA A 218 12.19 10.89 11.66
C ALA A 218 12.22 9.88 12.82
N TYR A 219 11.36 8.87 12.78
CA TYR A 219 11.27 7.86 13.83
C TYR A 219 11.10 6.48 13.23
N ILE A 220 11.76 5.50 13.82
CA ILE A 220 11.56 4.08 13.50
C ILE A 220 10.40 3.57 14.34
N PHE A 221 9.35 3.13 13.66
CA PHE A 221 8.17 2.55 14.29
C PHE A 221 8.34 1.06 14.55
N THR A 222 7.36 0.45 15.20
CA THR A 222 7.38 -0.96 15.63
C THR A 222 7.40 -1.97 14.48
N ASP A 223 7.19 -1.53 13.24
CA ASP A 223 7.30 -2.32 12.02
C ASP A 223 8.67 -2.17 11.32
N ASP A 224 9.67 -1.67 12.06
CA ASP A 224 11.02 -1.34 11.57
C ASP A 224 11.04 -0.36 10.39
N SER A 225 9.94 0.35 10.13
CA SER A 225 9.85 1.35 9.07
C SER A 225 10.17 2.75 9.61
N CYS A 226 10.86 3.55 8.80
CA CYS A 226 11.19 4.93 9.12
C CYS A 226 10.09 5.88 8.64
N TYR A 227 9.49 6.63 9.56
CA TYR A 227 8.43 7.59 9.28
C TYR A 227 8.86 9.02 9.62
N ALA A 228 8.43 9.98 8.81
CA ALA A 228 8.59 11.42 9.07
C ALA A 228 7.30 12.18 8.82
N LYS A 229 7.14 13.36 9.43
CA LYS A 229 6.02 14.24 9.12
C LYS A 229 6.10 14.71 7.68
N LEU A 230 5.00 14.55 6.94
CA LEU A 230 4.93 14.98 5.54
C LEU A 230 5.15 16.50 5.39
N ALA A 231 4.67 17.30 6.35
CA ALA A 231 4.86 18.75 6.36
C ALA A 231 6.35 19.15 6.42
N ASP A 232 7.13 18.40 7.19
CA ASP A 232 8.55 18.66 7.37
C ASP A 232 9.35 18.27 6.13
N LEU A 233 9.05 17.10 5.55
CA LEU A 233 9.62 16.66 4.26
C LEU A 233 9.29 17.65 3.14
N ALA A 234 8.02 18.02 3.00
CA ALA A 234 7.58 18.96 1.98
C ALA A 234 8.27 20.32 2.12
N LYS A 235 8.37 20.85 3.35
CA LYS A 235 9.11 22.09 3.64
C LYS A 235 10.57 21.99 3.22
N ALA A 236 11.25 20.89 3.55
CA ALA A 236 12.66 20.69 3.20
C ALA A 236 12.88 20.69 1.67
N TYR A 237 11.92 20.15 0.92
CA TYR A 237 11.94 20.13 -0.54
C TYR A 237 11.24 21.32 -1.21
N LYS A 238 10.80 22.32 -0.43
CA LYS A 238 10.04 23.49 -0.91
C LYS A 238 8.81 23.07 -1.75
N ILE A 239 8.08 22.08 -1.27
CA ILE A 239 6.83 21.57 -1.84
C ILE A 239 5.69 22.19 -1.04
N GLU A 240 4.73 22.81 -1.73
CA GLU A 240 3.55 23.34 -1.08
C GLU A 240 2.59 22.19 -0.74
N ILE A 241 1.90 22.32 0.38
CA ILE A 241 0.88 21.35 0.80
C ILE A 241 -0.46 22.05 0.82
N GLU A 242 -1.40 21.49 0.09
CA GLU A 242 -2.82 21.79 0.22
C GLU A 242 -3.50 20.66 0.99
N TRP A 243 -4.22 21.02 2.04
CA TRP A 243 -5.06 20.08 2.76
C TRP A 243 -6.51 20.29 2.36
N ASN A 244 -7.13 19.28 1.74
CA ASN A 244 -8.57 19.30 1.51
C ASN A 244 -9.26 18.71 2.74
N LYS A 245 -9.81 19.58 3.59
CA LYS A 245 -10.50 19.16 4.82
C LYS A 245 -11.79 18.38 4.52
N THR A 246 -12.46 18.70 3.43
CA THR A 246 -13.75 18.10 3.05
C THR A 246 -13.56 16.67 2.56
N ASN A 247 -12.58 16.45 1.69
CA ASN A 247 -12.32 15.16 1.05
C ASN A 247 -11.14 14.41 1.69
N ARG A 248 -10.63 14.95 2.81
CA ARG A 248 -9.59 14.41 3.70
C ARG A 248 -8.38 13.77 3.00
N TYR A 249 -7.79 14.52 2.07
CA TYR A 249 -6.52 14.16 1.43
C TYR A 249 -5.48 15.29 1.58
N VAL A 250 -4.22 14.93 1.39
CA VAL A 250 -3.12 15.88 1.24
C VAL A 250 -2.72 15.96 -0.23
N ASN A 251 -2.58 17.17 -0.76
CA ASN A 251 -2.10 17.41 -2.12
C ASN A 251 -0.76 18.15 -2.07
N LEU A 252 0.26 17.52 -2.62
CA LEU A 252 1.57 18.12 -2.82
C LEU A 252 1.52 18.95 -4.10
N VAL A 253 1.66 20.27 -3.98
CA VAL A 253 1.59 21.21 -5.10
C VAL A 253 2.98 21.72 -5.41
N LYS A 254 3.44 21.50 -6.65
CA LYS A 254 4.67 22.11 -7.18
C LYS A 254 4.78 21.93 -8.69
N SER A 255 5.23 22.97 -9.38
CA SER A 255 5.38 22.97 -10.84
C SER A 255 6.52 22.09 -11.38
N ASN A 256 7.47 21.66 -10.55
CA ASN A 256 8.70 20.98 -11.01
C ASN A 256 8.99 19.64 -10.31
N ILE A 257 8.00 19.02 -9.65
CA ILE A 257 8.17 17.64 -9.18
C ILE A 257 7.85 16.71 -10.35
N ARG A 258 8.73 15.73 -10.58
CA ARG A 258 8.53 14.66 -11.56
C ARG A 258 7.26 13.87 -11.23
N GLU A 259 6.60 13.31 -12.25
CA GLU A 259 5.50 12.38 -12.03
C GLU A 259 5.93 11.23 -11.08
N PRO A 260 5.12 10.89 -10.06
CA PRO A 260 5.39 9.78 -9.16
C PRO A 260 5.47 8.46 -9.92
N LYS A 261 6.12 7.47 -9.30
CA LYS A 261 6.22 6.14 -9.88
C LYS A 261 4.92 5.34 -9.75
N PHE A 262 4.04 5.71 -8.81
CA PHE A 262 2.85 4.94 -8.44
C PHE A 262 3.24 3.48 -8.13
N SER A 263 4.31 3.33 -7.37
CA SER A 263 4.88 2.04 -7.00
C SER A 263 3.91 1.28 -6.09
N THR A 264 4.25 0.03 -5.80
CA THR A 264 3.45 -0.72 -4.84
C THR A 264 3.61 -0.16 -3.43
N ASP A 265 2.50 0.32 -2.85
CA ASP A 265 2.42 0.70 -1.45
C ASP A 265 2.85 -0.46 -0.54
N SER A 266 3.74 -0.19 0.40
CA SER A 266 4.07 -1.12 1.48
C SER A 266 2.99 -1.09 2.55
N LEU A 267 2.95 -2.13 3.38
CA LEU A 267 2.03 -2.16 4.51
C LEU A 267 2.32 -0.99 5.47
N LEU A 268 1.32 -0.13 5.70
CA LEU A 268 1.39 0.91 6.71
C LEU A 268 1.23 0.32 8.12
N LEU A 269 1.75 1.05 9.10
CA LEU A 269 1.59 0.74 10.50
C LEU A 269 0.11 0.56 10.89
N LYS A 270 -0.19 -0.59 11.49
CA LYS A 270 -1.54 -0.96 11.90
C LYS A 270 -2.01 -0.08 13.06
N GLY A 271 -3.31 0.18 13.10
CA GLY A 271 -3.96 0.90 14.23
C GLY A 271 -4.01 2.42 14.08
N TYR A 272 -3.51 2.98 12.98
CA TYR A 272 -3.56 4.42 12.72
C TYR A 272 -4.56 4.77 11.61
N PRO A 273 -5.22 5.94 11.68
CA PRO A 273 -5.99 6.46 10.54
C PRO A 273 -5.03 6.68 9.36
N ILE A 274 -5.47 6.30 8.16
CA ILE A 274 -4.69 6.47 6.93
C ILE A 274 -5.16 7.74 6.20
N VAL A 275 -4.28 8.37 5.44
CA VAL A 275 -4.57 9.52 4.57
C VAL A 275 -3.94 9.32 3.20
N ASP A 276 -4.71 9.65 2.17
CA ASP A 276 -4.25 9.63 0.79
C ASP A 276 -3.45 10.89 0.44
N ILE A 277 -2.37 10.69 -0.30
CA ILE A 277 -1.47 11.76 -0.71
C ILE A 277 -1.43 11.80 -2.24
N PHE A 278 -1.75 12.98 -2.77
CA PHE A 278 -1.75 13.27 -4.18
C PHE A 278 -0.62 14.22 -4.52
N ILE A 279 -0.28 14.26 -5.80
CA ILE A 279 0.59 15.28 -6.37
C ILE A 279 -0.16 16.03 -7.46
N ASN A 280 -0.03 17.36 -7.47
CA ASN A 280 -0.61 18.25 -8.47
C ASN A 280 -2.04 17.83 -8.86
N ARG A 281 -2.84 17.49 -7.84
CA ARG A 281 -4.14 16.89 -8.03
C ARG A 281 -5.03 17.84 -8.82
N SER A 282 -5.40 17.42 -10.02
CA SER A 282 -6.44 18.07 -10.80
C SER A 282 -7.74 17.28 -10.66
N PRO A 283 -8.89 17.83 -11.10
CA PRO A 283 -10.13 17.07 -11.24
C PRO A 283 -10.03 15.84 -12.17
N HIS A 284 -8.89 15.65 -12.84
CA HIS A 284 -8.59 14.53 -13.75
C HIS A 284 -7.50 13.59 -13.22
N SER A 285 -6.67 14.03 -12.26
CA SER A 285 -5.67 13.20 -11.59
C SER A 285 -6.34 12.49 -10.41
N SER A 286 -6.47 11.17 -10.57
CA SER A 286 -7.41 10.35 -9.80
C SER A 286 -6.74 9.40 -8.82
N GLN A 287 -5.45 9.14 -8.98
CA GLN A 287 -4.75 8.12 -8.21
C GLN A 287 -3.89 8.80 -7.13
N PRO A 288 -4.07 8.44 -5.85
CA PRO A 288 -3.08 8.79 -4.84
C PRO A 288 -1.77 8.06 -5.14
N PHE A 289 -0.65 8.75 -5.02
CA PHE A 289 0.65 8.16 -5.35
C PHE A 289 1.31 7.47 -4.16
N MET A 290 0.88 7.81 -2.95
CA MET A 290 1.29 7.16 -1.72
C MET A 290 0.26 7.41 -0.61
N GLN A 291 0.51 6.81 0.54
CA GLN A 291 -0.29 6.98 1.73
C GLN A 291 0.54 7.41 2.94
N GLY A 292 -0.13 8.05 3.88
CA GLY A 292 0.40 8.33 5.20
C GLY A 292 -0.50 7.83 6.31
N ILE A 293 0.02 7.82 7.52
CA ILE A 293 -0.76 7.64 8.75
C ILE A 293 -0.97 8.99 9.44
N ILE A 294 -2.07 9.15 10.15
CA ILE A 294 -2.35 10.34 10.96
C ILE A 294 -1.98 10.05 12.41
N VAL A 295 -1.03 10.81 12.95
CA VAL A 295 -0.60 10.74 14.36
C VAL A 295 -0.67 12.15 14.94
N ASN A 296 -1.42 12.33 16.03
CA ASN A 296 -1.60 13.63 16.71
C ASN A 296 -1.97 14.77 15.73
N ASN A 297 -2.97 14.53 14.86
CA ASN A 297 -3.42 15.44 13.80
C ASN A 297 -2.35 15.85 12.77
N SER A 298 -1.24 15.12 12.68
CA SER A 298 -0.20 15.32 11.66
C SER A 298 -0.17 14.13 10.71
N THR A 299 0.10 14.37 9.42
CA THR A 299 0.36 13.30 8.44
C THR A 299 1.81 12.85 8.53
N TRP A 300 2.00 11.55 8.66
CA TRP A 300 3.29 10.87 8.68
C TRP A 300 3.38 9.90 7.52
N VAL A 301 4.53 9.84 6.87
CA VAL A 301 4.77 8.98 5.70
C VAL A 301 6.03 8.17 5.89
N LYS A 302 6.08 6.99 5.26
CA LYS A 302 7.31 6.22 5.15
C LYS A 302 8.33 6.99 4.32
N VAL A 303 9.53 7.17 4.86
CA VAL A 303 10.58 8.00 4.26
C VAL A 303 11.12 7.39 2.97
N ASP A 304 11.27 6.07 2.94
CA ASP A 304 11.71 5.31 1.77
C ASP A 304 10.68 5.34 0.64
N GLU A 305 9.38 5.23 0.96
CA GLU A 305 8.31 5.37 -0.04
C GLU A 305 8.25 6.78 -0.61
N PHE A 306 8.27 7.80 0.24
CA PHE A 306 8.32 9.20 -0.20
C PHE A 306 9.51 9.44 -1.14
N ALA A 307 10.68 8.92 -0.78
CA ALA A 307 11.88 9.05 -1.58
C ALA A 307 11.76 8.28 -2.92
N ASN A 308 11.30 7.03 -2.87
CA ASN A 308 11.16 6.20 -4.07
C ASN A 308 10.15 6.82 -5.06
N GLU A 309 8.98 7.22 -4.59
CA GLU A 309 7.93 7.82 -5.40
C GLU A 309 8.41 9.09 -6.11
N LEU A 310 9.10 9.96 -5.39
CA LEU A 310 9.59 11.23 -5.93
C LEU A 310 10.98 11.14 -6.58
N SER A 311 11.50 9.93 -6.77
CA SER A 311 12.84 9.67 -7.34
C SER A 311 13.97 10.39 -6.61
N ILE A 312 13.85 10.54 -5.28
CA ILE A 312 14.87 11.07 -4.40
C ILE A 312 15.84 9.93 -4.05
N ILE A 313 17.14 10.21 -4.15
CA ILE A 313 18.18 9.28 -3.71
C ILE A 313 18.13 9.15 -2.18
N ILE A 314 18.09 7.92 -1.69
CA ILE A 314 18.09 7.59 -0.27
C ILE A 314 19.32 6.75 0.08
N ASP A 315 20.02 7.13 1.14
CA ASP A 315 21.11 6.38 1.74
C ASP A 315 20.78 6.12 3.21
N VAL A 316 20.83 4.85 3.61
CA VAL A 316 20.38 4.38 4.92
C VAL A 316 21.58 3.75 5.61
N ALA A 317 22.00 4.31 6.75
CA ALA A 317 22.98 3.64 7.60
C ALA A 317 22.38 2.30 8.06
N GLY A 318 23.16 1.21 8.06
CA GLY A 318 22.66 -0.17 8.12
C GLY A 318 21.74 -0.55 9.29
N ASP A 319 21.66 0.26 10.34
CA ASP A 319 20.75 0.12 11.50
C ASP A 319 19.67 1.22 11.55
N PHE A 320 19.49 2.00 10.49
CA PHE A 320 18.72 3.25 10.46
C PHE A 320 19.14 4.28 11.54
N SER A 321 20.40 4.23 12.02
CA SER A 321 20.94 5.28 12.91
C SER A 321 20.97 6.66 12.24
N SER A 322 20.93 6.70 10.91
CA SER A 322 20.64 7.90 10.15
C SER A 322 20.11 7.54 8.77
N VAL A 323 19.27 8.41 8.23
CA VAL A 323 18.83 8.39 6.84
C VAL A 323 19.26 9.68 6.16
N ARG A 324 19.82 9.57 4.97
CA ARG A 324 20.24 10.70 4.14
C ARG A 324 19.41 10.72 2.87
N LEU A 325 18.81 11.87 2.58
CA LEU A 325 18.05 12.11 1.36
C LEU A 325 18.77 13.14 0.49
N GLY A 326 18.85 12.84 -0.80
CA GLY A 326 19.42 13.70 -1.83
C GLY A 326 18.43 14.76 -2.35
N ASN A 327 18.84 15.44 -3.43
CA ASN A 327 18.00 16.43 -4.11
C ASN A 327 16.82 15.79 -4.86
N LEU A 328 15.76 16.57 -5.09
CA LEU A 328 14.73 16.24 -6.09
C LEU A 328 15.38 16.24 -7.48
N THR A 329 15.16 15.18 -8.25
CA THR A 329 15.52 15.17 -9.67
C THR A 329 14.55 16.05 -10.44
N ALA A 330 15.04 17.04 -11.20
CA ALA A 330 14.21 17.92 -12.03
C ALA A 330 13.51 17.13 -13.17
N ALA A 331 12.35 17.63 -13.62
CA ALA A 331 11.57 17.04 -14.70
C ALA A 331 12.27 17.11 -16.08
N ASP A 332 13.11 18.12 -16.27
CA ASP A 332 13.92 18.30 -17.47
C ASP A 332 15.32 17.77 -17.17
N GLY A 333 15.85 16.89 -18.03
CA GLY A 333 17.14 16.19 -17.89
C GLY A 333 18.38 17.09 -17.93
N GLY A 334 18.36 18.25 -17.26
CA GLY A 334 19.50 19.10 -17.02
C GLY A 334 20.38 18.49 -15.93
N SER A 335 21.55 18.03 -16.34
CA SER A 335 22.70 17.73 -15.50
C SER A 335 22.91 18.81 -14.44
N LEU A 336 22.85 18.42 -13.17
CA LEU A 336 23.48 19.14 -12.08
C LEU A 336 24.41 18.15 -11.39
N SER A 337 25.66 18.58 -11.29
CA SER A 337 26.87 17.95 -10.78
C SER A 337 26.75 17.49 -9.31
N GLY A 338 25.83 16.57 -9.03
CA GLY A 338 25.89 15.72 -7.86
C GLY A 338 26.58 14.43 -8.27
N THR A 339 27.70 14.11 -7.62
CA THR A 339 28.33 12.80 -7.73
C THR A 339 27.27 11.71 -7.56
N ASN A 340 26.98 10.98 -8.62
CA ASN A 340 26.20 9.75 -8.56
C ASN A 340 26.99 8.77 -7.69
N VAL A 341 26.67 8.68 -6.41
CA VAL A 341 27.23 7.64 -5.53
C VAL A 341 26.44 6.37 -5.80
N SER A 342 26.84 5.67 -6.86
CA SER A 342 26.41 4.30 -7.15
C SER A 342 27.16 3.37 -6.21
N THR A 343 26.51 2.87 -5.15
CA THR A 343 27.19 2.01 -4.15
C THR A 343 27.57 0.66 -4.77
N MET A 344 28.85 0.47 -5.08
CA MET A 344 29.43 -0.86 -5.23
C MET A 344 29.83 -1.37 -3.84
N ILE A 345 29.33 -2.55 -3.47
CA ILE A 345 29.65 -3.16 -2.17
C ILE A 345 30.62 -4.30 -2.43
N TRP A 346 31.81 -4.21 -1.85
CA TRP A 346 32.68 -5.36 -1.65
C TRP A 346 32.26 -6.07 -0.36
N VAL A 347 32.17 -7.39 -0.38
CA VAL A 347 31.85 -8.21 0.81
C VAL A 347 33.06 -9.06 1.16
N LYS A 348 33.52 -8.98 2.41
CA LYS A 348 34.74 -9.64 2.90
C LYS A 348 34.40 -10.90 3.70
N GLN A 349 34.61 -12.08 3.13
CA GLN A 349 34.40 -13.31 3.89
C GLN A 349 35.73 -13.94 4.31
N LYS A 350 35.86 -14.22 5.61
CA LYS A 350 36.95 -15.05 6.14
C LYS A 350 36.60 -16.50 5.81
N THR A 351 37.32 -17.10 4.87
CA THR A 351 37.09 -18.49 4.50
C THR A 351 38.17 -19.36 5.11
N SER A 352 37.80 -20.42 5.82
CA SER A 352 38.73 -21.49 6.21
C SER A 352 39.09 -22.40 5.02
N LEU A 353 38.80 -21.99 3.78
CA LEU A 353 38.78 -22.79 2.56
C LEU A 353 40.14 -22.85 1.84
N ARG A 354 41.23 -22.51 2.53
CA ARG A 354 42.59 -22.38 1.96
C ARG A 354 43.05 -23.62 1.18
N ALA A 355 42.47 -24.80 1.44
CA ALA A 355 42.83 -26.08 0.82
C ALA A 355 41.89 -26.59 -0.29
N GLN A 356 40.79 -25.91 -0.64
CA GLN A 356 39.82 -26.44 -1.64
C GLN A 356 40.07 -25.92 -3.06
N PRO A 357 39.78 -26.71 -4.12
CA PRO A 357 39.92 -26.30 -5.51
C PRO A 357 38.96 -25.16 -5.92
N LEU A 358 39.38 -24.35 -6.92
CA LEU A 358 38.67 -23.14 -7.37
C LEU A 358 37.21 -23.39 -7.80
N SER A 359 36.90 -24.59 -8.28
CA SER A 359 35.54 -25.02 -8.66
C SER A 359 34.58 -25.05 -7.47
N GLU A 360 35.02 -25.55 -6.31
CA GLU A 360 34.21 -25.63 -5.08
C GLU A 360 34.00 -24.23 -4.48
N ARG A 361 35.03 -23.37 -4.55
CA ARG A 361 34.93 -21.97 -4.10
C ARG A 361 33.91 -21.15 -4.91
N LYS A 362 33.82 -21.39 -6.23
CA LYS A 362 32.78 -20.79 -7.10
C LYS A 362 31.36 -21.24 -6.73
N VAL A 363 31.20 -22.46 -6.23
CA VAL A 363 29.91 -22.98 -5.74
C VAL A 363 29.51 -22.28 -4.44
N VAL A 364 30.44 -22.05 -3.52
CA VAL A 364 30.21 -21.29 -2.28
C VAL A 364 29.76 -19.86 -2.58
N ALA A 365 30.43 -19.17 -3.52
CA ALA A 365 30.06 -17.81 -3.94
C ALA A 365 28.64 -17.75 -4.55
N LYS A 366 28.26 -18.73 -5.37
CA LYS A 366 26.88 -18.86 -5.89
C LYS A 366 25.86 -19.17 -4.78
N GLY A 367 26.24 -19.95 -3.77
CA GLY A 367 25.41 -20.24 -2.60
C GLY A 367 25.12 -18.98 -1.77
N LEU A 368 26.12 -18.12 -1.58
CA LEU A 368 25.96 -16.82 -0.93
C LEU A 368 25.10 -15.85 -1.74
N GLN A 369 25.25 -15.83 -3.06
CA GLN A 369 24.35 -15.06 -3.94
C GLN A 369 22.89 -15.51 -3.75
N LYS A 370 22.65 -16.81 -3.58
CA LYS A 370 21.32 -17.37 -3.30
C LYS A 370 20.80 -17.00 -1.90
N GLN A 371 21.65 -17.02 -0.88
CA GLN A 371 21.31 -16.59 0.49
C GLN A 371 21.03 -15.08 0.57
N MET A 372 21.79 -14.23 -0.15
CA MET A 372 21.50 -12.80 -0.18
C MET A 372 20.34 -12.45 -1.10
N ALA A 373 20.06 -13.24 -2.14
CA ALA A 373 18.80 -13.13 -2.90
C ALA A 373 17.56 -13.44 -2.06
N THR A 374 17.69 -14.20 -0.97
CA THR A 374 16.61 -14.35 0.04
C THR A 374 16.50 -13.17 1.02
N ILE A 375 17.57 -12.39 1.20
CA ILE A 375 17.57 -11.19 2.07
C ILE A 375 17.12 -9.94 1.30
N VAL A 376 17.53 -9.82 0.03
CA VAL A 376 17.14 -8.73 -0.89
C VAL A 376 16.79 -9.33 -2.27
N PRO A 377 15.52 -9.70 -2.50
CA PRO A 377 15.13 -10.38 -3.73
C PRO A 377 15.38 -9.54 -5.00
N GLY A 378 16.13 -10.11 -5.94
CA GLY A 378 16.16 -9.68 -7.35
C GLY A 378 17.08 -8.52 -7.74
N LYS A 379 18.11 -8.15 -6.95
CA LYS A 379 18.84 -6.89 -7.20
C LYS A 379 20.35 -6.93 -7.46
N TYR A 380 21.04 -8.08 -7.45
CA TYR A 380 22.50 -8.08 -7.61
C TYR A 380 23.07 -9.22 -8.47
N ILE A 381 23.99 -8.87 -9.38
CA ILE A 381 24.84 -9.80 -10.15
C ILE A 381 26.29 -9.73 -9.67
N ILE A 382 26.97 -10.88 -9.58
CA ILE A 382 28.41 -10.95 -9.28
C ILE A 382 29.18 -10.46 -10.51
N ARG A 383 30.03 -9.46 -10.33
CA ARG A 383 30.84 -8.87 -11.41
C ARG A 383 32.30 -9.28 -11.39
N ASP A 384 32.86 -9.41 -10.19
CA ASP A 384 34.28 -9.63 -10.03
C ASP A 384 34.58 -10.32 -8.70
N TYR A 385 35.76 -10.92 -8.62
CA TYR A 385 36.29 -11.50 -7.39
C TYR A 385 37.76 -11.15 -7.24
N GLN A 386 38.17 -10.85 -6.02
CA GLN A 386 39.58 -10.57 -5.70
C GLN A 386 39.99 -11.35 -4.46
N GLU A 387 41.19 -11.92 -4.48
CA GLU A 387 41.77 -12.63 -3.34
C GLU A 387 42.80 -11.73 -2.65
N GLU A 388 42.74 -11.65 -1.32
CA GLU A 388 43.71 -10.89 -0.52
C GLU A 388 44.01 -11.66 0.77
N GLY A 389 45.11 -12.42 0.78
CA GLY A 389 45.51 -13.25 1.92
C GLY A 389 44.49 -14.37 2.21
N ASP A 390 43.87 -14.32 3.40
CA ASP A 390 42.85 -15.30 3.84
C ASP A 390 41.41 -14.88 3.49
N TYR A 391 41.27 -13.84 2.69
CA TYR A 391 39.99 -13.22 2.38
C TYR A 391 39.63 -13.36 0.92
N PHE A 392 38.33 -13.60 0.70
CA PHE A 392 37.70 -13.59 -0.61
C PHE A 392 36.79 -12.37 -0.69
N TRP A 393 37.03 -11.52 -1.68
CA TRP A 393 36.25 -10.33 -1.94
C TRP A 393 35.35 -10.57 -3.15
N VAL A 394 34.05 -10.28 -3.01
CA VAL A 394 33.09 -10.40 -4.11
C VAL A 394 32.50 -9.04 -4.42
N LYS A 395 32.51 -8.66 -5.71
CA LYS A 395 32.01 -7.38 -6.21
C LYS A 395 30.62 -7.54 -6.80
N TRP A 396 29.63 -6.84 -6.25
CA TRP A 396 28.23 -6.92 -6.69
C TRP A 396 27.75 -5.62 -7.36
N CYS A 397 26.85 -5.73 -8.34
CA CYS A 397 26.20 -4.56 -8.95
C CYS A 397 24.71 -4.80 -9.25
N ASP A 398 23.92 -3.71 -9.28
CA ASP A 398 22.53 -3.72 -9.75
C ASP A 398 22.50 -3.93 -11.28
N PRO A 399 21.74 -4.91 -11.80
CA PRO A 399 21.68 -5.19 -13.23
C PRO A 399 21.05 -4.07 -14.08
N ARG A 400 20.34 -3.11 -13.50
CA ARG A 400 19.72 -1.97 -14.23
C ARG A 400 20.72 -0.88 -14.65
N ILE A 401 21.98 -1.02 -14.27
CA ILE A 401 23.07 -0.06 -14.54
C ILE A 401 23.79 -0.39 -15.87
N LEU A 402 23.36 -1.45 -16.58
CA LEU A 402 24.10 -2.01 -17.71
C LEU A 402 24.06 -1.24 -19.04
N GLU A 403 23.28 -0.16 -19.17
CA GLU A 403 23.02 0.43 -20.49
C GLU A 403 23.35 1.91 -20.66
N ARG A 404 23.99 2.59 -19.70
CA ARG A 404 24.45 3.96 -19.92
C ARG A 404 25.85 4.23 -19.40
N ASP A 405 26.73 4.31 -20.40
CA ASP A 405 27.99 5.03 -20.48
C ASP A 405 29.06 4.74 -19.43
N GLY A 406 30.19 4.26 -19.94
CA GLY A 406 31.42 4.17 -19.19
C GLY A 406 31.89 5.57 -18.84
N ASP A 407 31.85 5.91 -17.55
CA ASP A 407 32.84 6.77 -16.93
C ASP A 407 32.70 6.68 -15.40
N TYR A 408 33.86 6.47 -14.76
CA TYR A 408 34.17 6.54 -13.32
C TYR A 408 33.19 5.91 -12.32
N ILE A 409 33.56 4.71 -11.85
CA ILE A 409 32.95 4.06 -10.69
C ILE A 409 33.88 4.21 -9.48
N HIS A 410 33.46 4.93 -8.45
CA HIS A 410 34.12 4.87 -7.14
C HIS A 410 33.69 3.59 -6.41
N SER A 411 34.66 2.77 -5.99
CA SER A 411 34.41 1.58 -5.17
C SER A 411 34.78 1.86 -3.72
N ASP A 412 33.78 1.97 -2.84
CA ASP A 412 34.04 1.92 -1.41
C ASP A 412 34.11 0.45 -0.98
N ARG A 413 35.16 0.07 -0.24
CA ARG A 413 35.27 -1.25 0.38
C ARG A 413 34.45 -1.22 1.69
N ALA A 414 33.29 -1.87 1.71
CA ALA A 414 32.60 -2.18 2.95
C ALA A 414 33.13 -3.52 3.50
N GLU A 415 33.35 -3.63 4.81
CA GLU A 415 33.64 -4.93 5.41
C GLU A 415 32.35 -5.54 5.97
N ILE A 416 31.82 -6.54 5.30
CA ILE A 416 30.74 -7.39 5.83
C ILE A 416 31.34 -8.77 6.10
N VAL A 417 31.64 -9.05 7.37
CA VAL A 417 32.18 -10.35 7.81
C VAL A 417 31.03 -11.34 8.01
N VAL A 418 30.89 -12.29 7.08
CA VAL A 418 29.94 -13.41 7.24
C VAL A 418 30.67 -14.60 7.85
N GLY A 419 30.50 -14.81 9.16
CA GLY A 419 31.09 -15.94 9.87
C GLY A 419 30.47 -17.28 9.42
N SER A 420 31.31 -18.26 9.09
CA SER A 420 30.90 -19.65 8.93
C SER A 420 30.88 -20.34 10.30
N GLY A 421 29.75 -20.32 11.00
CA GLY A 421 29.62 -20.98 12.30
C GLY A 421 28.37 -20.55 13.04
N ARG A 422 27.83 -21.44 13.88
CA ARG A 422 26.51 -21.40 14.55
C ARG A 422 26.29 -20.25 15.56
N GLU A 423 27.03 -19.16 15.51
CA GLU A 423 26.84 -18.03 16.41
C GLU A 423 26.63 -16.73 15.62
N SER A 424 25.44 -16.16 15.79
CA SER A 424 25.12 -14.79 15.42
C SER A 424 25.96 -13.83 16.26
N SER A 425 26.88 -13.10 15.66
CA SER A 425 27.57 -11.99 16.32
C SER A 425 27.57 -10.73 15.46
N VAL A 426 26.77 -9.79 15.94
CA VAL A 426 26.74 -8.32 15.81
C VAL A 426 27.79 -7.67 14.89
N VAL A 427 27.26 -6.89 13.93
CA VAL A 427 27.99 -5.90 13.11
C VAL A 427 28.51 -4.78 14.02
N LYS A 428 29.83 -4.62 14.11
CA LYS A 428 30.45 -3.37 14.60
C LYS A 428 30.97 -2.58 13.39
N SER A 429 30.40 -1.41 13.16
CA SER A 429 30.96 -0.47 12.19
C SER A 429 32.24 0.17 12.77
N LEU A 430 33.35 0.03 12.06
CA LEU A 430 34.51 0.91 12.22
C LEU A 430 34.34 2.04 11.21
N ALA A 431 34.19 3.26 11.71
CA ALA A 431 34.17 4.47 10.89
C ALA A 431 35.54 4.66 10.21
N PRO A 432 35.61 5.12 8.95
CA PRO A 432 36.88 5.55 8.37
C PRO A 432 37.29 6.90 8.96
N ALA A 433 38.54 6.97 9.42
CA ALA A 433 39.22 8.22 9.72
C ALA A 433 39.40 9.04 8.43
N LEU A 434 39.15 10.34 8.53
CA LEU A 434 39.39 11.34 7.50
C LEU A 434 40.89 11.40 7.13
N SER A 435 41.15 11.53 5.83
CA SER A 435 42.26 12.34 5.29
C SER A 435 41.78 13.07 4.05
#